data_AF-A0A0Q2M252-F1
#
_entry.id   AF-A0A0Q2M252-F1
#
_cell.length_a   1.000
_cell.length_b   1.000
_cell.length_c   1.000
_cell.angle_alpha   90.00
_cell.angle_beta   90.00
_cell.angle_gamma   90.00
#
_symmetry.space_group_name_H-M   'P 1'
#
loop_
_entity.id
_entity.type
_entity.pdbx_description
1 polymer ?
#
loop_
_entity_poly.entity_id
_entity_poly.type
_entity_poly.pdbx_seq_one_letter_code
_entity_poly.pdbx_strand_id
1 'polypeptide(L)'
;MEAELVEKVLAYIRRGDYYLEERRFDMAYNAYMDALYTIGAYLVYLDTGLLMSAREMVGILKSRHPEVYGVVSRYAGIASFDEESVGSLGEEIKRLRDSLLSRKGER
;
A
#
# COMPACT_ATOMS: atom_id res chain seq x y z
N MET A 1 -6.84 8.78 14.28
CA MET A 1 -5.60 8.14 13.79
C MET A 1 -5.87 6.98 12.85
N GLU A 2 -6.59 5.93 13.25
CA GLU A 2 -6.92 4.83 12.32
C GLU A 2 -7.75 5.29 11.11
N ALA A 3 -8.82 6.04 11.35
CA ALA A 3 -9.66 6.58 10.28
C ALA A 3 -8.86 7.46 9.31
N GLU A 4 -7.94 8.27 9.84
CA GLU A 4 -7.06 9.13 9.05
C GLU A 4 -6.08 8.32 8.17
N LEU A 5 -5.53 7.21 8.68
CA LEU A 5 -4.67 6.33 7.89
C LEU A 5 -5.47 5.65 6.77
N VAL A 6 -6.69 5.19 7.06
CA VAL A 6 -7.59 4.61 6.04
C VAL A 6 -7.93 5.64 4.98
N GLU A 7 -8.29 6.87 5.37
CA GLU A 7 -8.55 7.96 4.43
C GLU A 7 -7.34 8.30 3.57
N LYS A 8 -6.12 8.31 4.14
CA LYS A 8 -4.87 8.51 3.40
C LYS A 8 -4.63 7.41 2.37
N VAL A 9 -4.82 6.13 2.74
CA VAL A 9 -4.73 5.01 1.81
C VAL A 9 -5.68 5.21 0.63
N LEU A 10 -6.95 5.55 0.91
CA LEU A 10 -7.94 5.79 -0.14
C LEU A 10 -7.58 6.99 -1.03
N ALA A 11 -7.05 8.07 -0.44
CA ALA A 11 -6.61 9.24 -1.18
C ALA A 11 -5.44 8.93 -2.12
N TYR A 12 -4.47 8.14 -1.67
CA TYR A 12 -3.35 7.70 -2.50
C TYR A 12 -3.80 6.76 -3.61
N ILE A 13 -4.69 5.80 -3.35
CA ILE A 13 -5.24 4.91 -4.38
C ILE A 13 -5.96 5.72 -5.46
N ARG A 14 -6.87 6.64 -5.08
CA ARG A 14 -7.57 7.51 -6.05
C ARG A 14 -6.60 8.33 -6.90
N ARG A 15 -5.52 8.81 -6.29
CA ARG A 15 -4.49 9.57 -7.00
C ARG A 15 -3.69 8.68 -7.96
N GLY A 16 -3.38 7.45 -7.55
CA GLY A 16 -2.76 6.45 -8.41
C GLY A 16 -3.63 6.09 -9.61
N ASP A 17 -4.93 5.83 -9.37
CA ASP A 17 -5.91 5.55 -10.42
C ASP A 17 -6.00 6.71 -11.42
N TYR A 18 -6.11 7.95 -10.93
CA TYR A 18 -6.12 9.15 -11.78
C TYR A 18 -4.85 9.27 -12.65
N TYR A 19 -3.66 9.05 -12.08
CA TYR A 19 -2.43 9.12 -12.86
C TYR A 19 -2.28 7.95 -13.85
N LEU A 20 -2.83 6.79 -13.53
CA LEU A 20 -2.84 5.64 -14.44
C LEU A 20 -3.72 5.94 -15.67
N GLU A 21 -4.90 6.52 -15.46
CA GLU A 21 -5.80 6.96 -16.54
C GLU A 21 -5.15 8.01 -17.46
N GLU A 22 -4.40 8.96 -16.87
CA GLU A 22 -3.63 9.97 -17.60
C GLU A 22 -2.33 9.41 -18.24
N ARG A 23 -2.07 8.10 -18.11
CA ARG A 23 -0.85 7.41 -18.60
C ARG A 23 0.44 7.96 -18.02
N ARG A 24 0.37 8.55 -16.82
CA ARG A 24 1.48 9.10 -16.06
C ARG A 24 2.00 8.06 -15.07
N PHE A 25 2.61 7.00 -15.62
CA PHE A 25 2.87 5.76 -14.89
C PHE A 25 3.85 5.89 -13.73
N ASP A 26 4.84 6.78 -13.82
CA ASP A 26 5.79 7.08 -12.75
C ASP A 26 5.08 7.65 -11.51
N MET A 27 4.14 8.57 -11.72
CA MET A 27 3.36 9.17 -10.64
C MET A 27 2.28 8.24 -10.11
N ALA A 28 1.68 7.43 -10.99
CA ALA A 28 0.77 6.37 -10.57
C ALA A 28 1.48 5.36 -9.66
N TYR A 29 2.66 4.88 -10.06
CA TYR A 29 3.51 4.02 -9.25
C TYR A 29 3.82 4.63 -7.88
N ASN A 30 4.29 5.87 -7.84
CA ASN A 30 4.62 6.54 -6.57
C ASN A 30 3.40 6.65 -5.65
N ALA A 31 2.25 7.05 -6.18
CA ALA A 31 1.01 7.14 -5.39
C ALA A 31 0.57 5.76 -4.87
N TYR A 32 0.69 4.71 -5.68
CA TYR A 32 0.39 3.35 -5.24
C TYR A 32 1.38 2.85 -4.19
N MET A 33 2.69 3.12 -4.33
CA MET A 33 3.67 2.78 -3.30
C MET A 33 3.41 3.52 -1.99
N ASP A 34 3.01 4.79 -2.04
CA ASP A 34 2.60 5.55 -0.85
C ASP A 34 1.37 4.93 -0.16
N ALA A 35 0.38 4.47 -0.94
CA ALA A 35 -0.76 3.73 -0.40
C ALA A 35 -0.30 2.43 0.29
N LEU A 36 0.58 1.68 -0.35
CA LEU A 36 1.10 0.41 0.17
C LEU A 36 1.90 0.58 1.46
N TYR A 37 2.78 1.59 1.52
CA TYR A 37 3.52 1.89 2.76
C TYR A 37 2.59 2.39 3.87
N THR A 38 1.55 3.16 3.54
CA THR A 38 0.55 3.60 4.52
C THR A 38 -0.25 2.42 5.07
N ILE A 39 -0.62 1.45 4.22
CA ILE A 39 -1.23 0.18 4.64
C ILE A 39 -0.30 -0.56 5.62
N GLY A 40 0.97 -0.70 5.26
CA GLY A 40 1.95 -1.33 6.13
C GLY A 40 2.07 -0.64 7.49
N ALA A 41 2.09 0.70 7.49
CA ALA A 41 2.25 1.49 8.71
C ALA A 41 1.03 1.33 9.63
N TYR A 42 -0.17 1.29 9.05
CA TYR A 42 -1.39 1.00 9.77
C TYR A 42 -1.37 -0.38 10.44
N LEU A 43 -0.95 -1.42 9.72
CA LEU A 43 -0.86 -2.78 10.25
C LEU A 43 0.16 -2.90 11.38
N VAL A 44 1.34 -2.31 11.22
CA VAL A 44 2.35 -2.29 12.29
C VAL A 44 1.88 -1.50 13.49
N TYR A 45 1.16 -0.40 13.28
CA TYR A 45 0.52 0.35 14.36
C TYR A 45 -0.51 -0.50 15.12
N LEU A 46 -1.35 -1.27 14.44
CA LEU A 46 -2.30 -2.18 15.10
C LEU A 46 -1.60 -3.26 15.94
N ASP A 47 -0.44 -3.72 15.50
CA ASP A 47 0.32 -4.79 16.15
C ASP A 47 1.15 -4.32 17.36
N THR A 48 1.58 -3.06 17.35
CA THR A 48 2.62 -2.55 18.26
C THR A 48 2.22 -1.30 19.03
N GLY A 49 1.19 -0.58 18.57
CA GLY A 49 0.80 0.74 19.07
C GLY A 49 1.74 1.88 18.66
N LEU A 50 2.74 1.61 17.80
CA LEU A 50 3.77 2.58 17.41
C LEU A 50 3.73 2.88 15.91
N LEU A 51 3.98 4.14 15.55
CA LEU A 51 4.35 4.51 14.19
C LEU A 51 5.86 4.45 14.04
N MET A 52 6.32 3.87 12.93
CA MET A 52 7.74 3.67 12.66
C MET A 52 8.07 4.11 11.23
N SER A 53 9.36 4.32 10.94
CA SER A 53 9.79 4.60 9.58
C SER A 53 9.56 3.39 8.67
N ALA A 54 9.47 3.62 7.35
CA ALA A 54 9.28 2.55 6.38
C ALA A 54 10.37 1.46 6.48
N ARG A 55 11.62 1.85 6.74
CA ARG A 55 12.74 0.90 6.89
C ARG A 55 12.57 -0.02 8.10
N GLU A 56 12.14 0.52 9.23
CA GLU A 56 11.93 -0.26 10.47
C GLU A 56 10.71 -1.17 10.36
N MET A 57 9.65 -0.66 9.72
CA MET A 57 8.41 -1.36 9.47
C MET A 57 8.59 -2.63 8.62
N VAL A 58 9.48 -2.61 7.63
CA VAL A 58 9.70 -3.73 6.70
C VAL A 58 10.04 -5.05 7.41
N GLY A 59 10.83 -4.99 8.49
CA GLY A 59 11.16 -6.20 9.28
C GLY A 59 9.95 -6.81 9.97
N ILE A 60 9.05 -5.97 10.49
CA ILE A 60 7.82 -6.40 11.15
C ILE A 60 6.83 -6.93 10.12
N LEU A 61 6.65 -6.23 8.99
CA LEU A 61 5.80 -6.70 7.89
C LEU A 61 6.23 -8.07 7.38
N LYS A 62 7.54 -8.30 7.21
CA LYS A 62 8.05 -9.60 6.78
C LYS A 62 7.63 -10.74 7.72
N SER A 63 7.56 -10.49 9.03
CA SER A 63 7.23 -11.52 10.01
C SER A 63 5.72 -11.65 10.27
N ARG A 64 4.96 -10.55 10.24
CA ARG A 64 3.57 -10.50 10.72
C ARG A 64 2.53 -10.29 9.62
N HIS A 65 2.93 -9.66 8.51
CA HIS A 65 2.07 -9.34 7.36
C HIS A 65 2.78 -9.69 6.04
N PRO A 66 3.17 -10.98 5.85
CA PRO A 66 3.98 -11.41 4.71
C PRO A 66 3.34 -11.10 3.35
N GLU A 67 2.02 -11.02 3.28
CA GLU A 67 1.27 -10.61 2.09
C GLU A 67 1.60 -9.18 1.67
N VAL A 68 1.63 -8.23 2.61
CA VAL A 68 1.97 -6.82 2.35
C VAL A 68 3.45 -6.69 2.05
N TYR A 69 4.31 -7.37 2.82
CA TYR A 69 5.74 -7.41 2.56
C TYR A 69 6.06 -7.97 1.17
N GLY A 70 5.31 -8.98 0.72
CA GLY A 70 5.46 -9.57 -0.61
C GLY A 70 5.22 -8.56 -1.73
N VAL A 71 4.17 -7.75 -1.63
CA VAL A 71 3.90 -6.66 -2.60
C VAL A 71 5.01 -5.62 -2.54
N VAL A 72 5.38 -5.14 -1.34
CA VAL A 72 6.46 -4.14 -1.19
C VAL A 72 7.75 -4.65 -1.84
N SER A 73 8.12 -5.90 -1.58
CA SER A 73 9.38 -6.47 -2.09
C SER A 73 9.37 -6.65 -3.61
N ARG A 74 8.22 -6.99 -4.21
CA ARG A 74 8.10 -7.11 -5.68
C ARG A 74 8.24 -5.75 -6.37
N TYR A 75 7.65 -4.71 -5.80
CA TYR A 75 7.52 -3.42 -6.47
C TYR A 75 8.55 -2.36 -6.05
N ALA A 76 9.27 -2.52 -4.94
CA ALA A 76 10.25 -1.54 -4.43
C ALA A 76 11.52 -1.34 -5.30
N GLY A 77 11.66 -2.06 -6.42
CA GLY A 77 12.83 -1.98 -7.30
C GLY A 77 12.52 -2.24 -8.77
N ILE A 78 11.28 -2.02 -9.22
CA ILE A 78 10.97 -2.17 -10.65
C ILE A 78 11.71 -1.11 -11.46
N ALA A 79 12.25 -1.51 -12.61
CA ALA A 79 13.03 -0.64 -13.48
C ALA A 79 12.19 0.05 -14.57
N SER A 80 10.98 -0.45 -14.85
CA SER A 80 10.03 0.15 -15.79
C SER A 80 8.71 0.48 -15.09
N PHE A 81 8.14 1.62 -15.44
CA PHE A 81 6.79 2.04 -15.06
C PHE A 81 5.91 1.99 -16.30
N ASP A 82 5.54 0.79 -16.72
CA ASP A 82 4.58 0.57 -17.80
C ASP A 82 3.17 0.31 -17.26
N GLU A 83 2.19 0.42 -18.15
CA GLU A 83 0.76 0.29 -17.82
C GLU A 83 0.43 -1.05 -17.17
N GLU A 84 1.03 -2.14 -17.65
CA GLU A 84 0.80 -3.49 -17.14
C GLU A 84 1.33 -3.65 -15.71
N SER A 85 2.57 -3.23 -15.47
CA SER A 85 3.23 -3.33 -14.17
C SER A 85 2.55 -2.45 -13.13
N VAL A 86 2.25 -1.19 -13.49
CA VAL A 86 1.64 -0.22 -12.58
C VAL A 86 0.14 -0.54 -12.34
N GLY A 87 -0.56 -1.01 -13.37
CA GLY A 87 -1.93 -1.50 -13.24
C GLY A 87 -2.01 -2.72 -12.32
N SER A 88 -1.09 -3.67 -12.44
CA SER A 88 -1.00 -4.85 -11.57
C SER A 88 -0.76 -4.46 -10.11
N LEU A 89 0.15 -3.51 -9.86
CA LEU A 89 0.38 -2.94 -8.53
C LEU A 89 -0.90 -2.34 -7.95
N GLY A 90 -1.62 -1.52 -8.74
CA GLY A 90 -2.86 -0.89 -8.31
C GLY A 90 -3.92 -1.91 -7.87
N GLU A 91 -4.10 -2.98 -8.65
CA GLU A 91 -5.04 -4.06 -8.31
C GLU A 91 -4.63 -4.85 -7.07
N GLU A 92 -3.33 -5.12 -6.87
CA GLU A 92 -2.84 -5.77 -5.66
C GLU A 92 -3.11 -4.93 -4.40
N ILE A 93 -2.88 -3.61 -4.46
CA ILE A 93 -3.16 -2.69 -3.34
C ILE A 93 -4.66 -2.63 -3.04
N LYS A 94 -5.51 -2.60 -4.08
CA LYS A 94 -6.98 -2.60 -3.92
C LYS A 94 -7.43 -3.87 -3.19
N ARG A 95 -6.91 -5.05 -3.57
CA ARG A 95 -7.19 -6.31 -2.87
C ARG A 95 -6.72 -6.31 -1.42
N LEU A 96 -5.53 -5.77 -1.14
CA LEU A 96 -5.03 -5.63 0.23
C LEU A 96 -5.93 -4.71 1.06
N ARG A 97 -6.32 -3.56 0.52
CA ARG A 97 -7.28 -2.65 1.16
C ARG A 97 -8.60 -3.37 1.46
N ASP A 98 -9.16 -4.09 0.50
CA ASP A 98 -10.46 -4.73 0.69
C ASP A 98 -10.38 -5.79 1.80
N SER A 99 -9.28 -6.57 1.86
CA SER A 99 -9.02 -7.50 2.95
C SER A 99 -8.93 -6.80 4.32
N LEU A 100 -8.28 -5.63 4.39
CA LEU A 100 -8.19 -4.84 5.63
C LEU A 100 -9.55 -4.32 6.09
N LEU A 101 -10.37 -3.84 5.17
CA LEU A 101 -11.69 -3.30 5.46
C LEU A 101 -12.66 -4.40 5.88
N SER A 102 -12.61 -5.57 5.24
CA SER A 102 -13.42 -6.73 5.63
C SER A 102 -13.11 -7.21 7.05
N ARG A 103 -11.82 -7.27 7.45
CA ARG A 103 -11.43 -7.64 8.83
C ARG A 103 -11.89 -6.64 9.88
N LYS A 104 -12.16 -5.38 9.51
CA LYS A 104 -12.64 -4.34 10.45
C LYS A 104 -14.14 -4.47 10.75
N GLY A 105 -14.93 -5.10 9.87
CA GLY A 105 -16.36 -5.36 10.09
C GLY A 105 -16.65 -6.55 11.00
N GLU A 106 -15.65 -7.38 11.29
CA GLU A 106 -15.77 -8.58 12.14
C GLU A 106 -15.35 -8.33 13.62
N ARG A 107 -14.93 -7.12 13.97
CA ARG A 107 -14.48 -6.73 15.32
C ARG A 107 -15.43 -5.77 16.01
#